data_AF-A0A3V9VG58-F1
#
_entry.id   AF-A0A3V9VG58-F1
#
_cell.length_a   1.000
_cell.length_b   1.000
_cell.length_c   1.000
_cell.angle_alpha   90.00
_cell.angle_beta   90.00
_cell.angle_gamma   90.00
#
_symmetry.space_group_name_H-M   'P 1'
#
loop_
_entity.id
_entity.type
_entity.pdbx_description
1 polymer ?
#
loop_
_entity_poly.entity_id
_entity_poly.type
_entity_poly.pdbx_seq_one_letter_code
_entity_poly.pdbx_strand_id
1 'polypeptide(L)'
;MITLYGIKNCDTIKKARRWLEEHGIDYRFHDYRVDGIDRPLLNTFIAELGWQSLLNTRGTTWRKLDEADRNGITDADSAAALMVEQPAIIKRPLLCAPGKPMLLGFSESRYQQFFDEV
;
A
#
# COMPACT_ATOMS: atom_id res chain seq x y z
N MET A 1 -1.25 -7.24 -15.45
CA MET A 1 -1.93 -7.99 -14.37
C MET A 1 -2.16 -7.06 -13.19
N ILE A 2 -3.31 -7.15 -12.52
CA ILE A 2 -3.63 -6.38 -11.32
C ILE A 2 -2.84 -6.95 -10.13
N THR A 3 -2.24 -6.08 -9.33
CA THR A 3 -1.54 -6.47 -8.10
C THR A 3 -2.11 -5.73 -6.89
N LEU A 4 -2.45 -6.48 -5.85
CA LEU A 4 -2.89 -5.96 -4.57
C LEU A 4 -1.76 -6.14 -3.54
N TYR A 5 -1.22 -5.05 -3.06
CA TYR A 5 -0.14 -5.04 -2.09
C TYR A 5 -0.66 -4.82 -0.66
N GLY A 6 -0.07 -5.54 0.29
CA GLY A 6 -0.36 -5.33 1.71
C GLY A 6 0.24 -6.39 2.61
N ILE A 7 -0.50 -6.76 3.66
CA ILE A 7 -0.13 -7.86 4.56
C ILE A 7 -1.36 -8.74 4.79
N LYS A 8 -1.16 -10.06 4.89
CA LYS A 8 -2.25 -11.04 5.01
C LYS A 8 -3.17 -10.79 6.23
N ASN A 9 -2.59 -10.42 7.38
CA ASN A 9 -3.33 -10.22 8.62
C ASN A 9 -3.79 -8.76 8.78
N CYS A 10 -4.67 -8.30 7.89
CA CYS A 10 -5.30 -6.99 7.96
C CYS A 10 -6.75 -7.06 7.44
N ASP A 11 -7.71 -6.57 8.21
CA ASP A 11 -9.13 -6.68 7.84
C ASP A 11 -9.46 -5.88 6.57
N THR A 12 -8.84 -4.73 6.37
CA THR A 12 -9.00 -3.96 5.12
C THR A 12 -8.49 -4.73 3.89
N ILE A 13 -7.42 -5.53 4.04
CA ILE A 13 -6.92 -6.39 2.97
C ILE A 13 -7.91 -7.51 2.68
N LYS A 14 -8.45 -8.16 3.72
CA LYS A 14 -9.47 -9.20 3.55
C LYS A 14 -10.71 -8.66 2.82
N LYS A 15 -11.16 -7.45 3.17
CA LYS A 15 -12.28 -6.79 2.48
C LYS A 15 -11.99 -6.50 1.01
N ALA A 16 -10.81 -5.95 0.69
CA ALA A 16 -10.43 -5.67 -0.69
C ALA A 16 -10.31 -6.93 -1.54
N ARG A 17 -9.68 -7.98 -1.00
CA ARG A 17 -9.56 -9.29 -1.66
C ARG A 17 -10.92 -9.91 -1.94
N ARG A 18 -11.79 -9.94 -0.92
CA ARG A 18 -13.15 -10.45 -1.05
C ARG A 18 -13.93 -9.70 -2.12
N TRP A 19 -13.83 -8.37 -2.15
CA TRP A 19 -14.49 -7.56 -3.18
C TRP A 19 -14.01 -7.93 -4.58
N LEU A 20 -12.70 -8.06 -4.80
CA LEU A 20 -12.14 -8.47 -6.09
C LEU A 20 -12.61 -9.88 -6.50
N GLU A 21 -12.65 -10.81 -5.55
CA GLU A 21 -13.14 -12.19 -5.76
C GLU A 21 -14.63 -12.21 -6.11
N GLU A 22 -15.46 -11.45 -5.40
CA GLU A 22 -16.90 -11.34 -5.64
C GLU A 22 -17.24 -10.74 -7.01
N HIS A 23 -16.36 -9.89 -7.56
CA HIS A 23 -16.52 -9.27 -8.88
C HIS A 23 -15.78 -10.04 -9.99
N GLY A 24 -15.20 -11.20 -9.69
CA GLY A 24 -14.49 -12.04 -10.68
C GLY A 24 -13.24 -11.38 -11.26
N ILE A 25 -12.59 -10.49 -10.51
CA ILE A 25 -11.39 -9.76 -10.94
C ILE A 25 -10.15 -10.54 -10.53
N ASP A 26 -9.39 -11.04 -11.51
CA ASP A 26 -8.12 -11.71 -11.26
C ASP A 26 -7.05 -10.73 -10.76
N TYR A 27 -6.40 -11.09 -9.65
CA TYR A 27 -5.34 -10.29 -9.05
C TYR A 27 -4.23 -11.16 -8.46
N ARG A 28 -3.01 -10.62 -8.45
CA ARG A 28 -1.91 -11.15 -7.64
C ARG A 28 -1.90 -10.45 -6.29
N PHE A 29 -1.86 -11.20 -5.19
CA PHE A 29 -1.58 -10.64 -3.88
C PHE A 29 -0.06 -10.63 -3.63
N HIS A 30 0.48 -9.48 -3.24
CA HIS A 30 1.88 -9.30 -2.84
C HIS A 30 1.92 -8.93 -1.35
N ASP A 31 2.44 -9.83 -0.52
CA ASP A 31 2.57 -9.61 0.91
C ASP A 31 3.94 -9.01 1.22
N TYR A 32 3.97 -7.77 1.69
CA TYR A 32 5.21 -7.06 2.00
C TYR A 32 6.11 -7.79 3.02
N ARG A 33 5.56 -8.66 3.88
CA ARG A 33 6.34 -9.41 4.87
C ARG A 33 6.91 -10.71 4.33
N VAL A 34 6.28 -11.28 3.30
CA VAL A 34 6.66 -12.59 2.74
C VAL A 34 7.47 -12.38 1.46
N ASP A 35 6.96 -11.53 0.57
CA ASP A 35 7.56 -11.23 -0.72
C ASP A 35 8.57 -10.07 -0.63
N GLY A 36 8.57 -9.33 0.49
CA GLY A 36 9.40 -8.15 0.70
C GLY A 36 8.89 -6.91 -0.04
N ILE A 37 9.60 -5.81 0.14
CA ILE A 37 9.47 -4.61 -0.68
C ILE A 37 10.86 -4.01 -0.84
N ASP A 38 11.22 -3.65 -2.07
CA ASP A 38 12.52 -3.05 -2.38
C ASP A 38 12.38 -1.58 -2.75
N ARG A 39 13.53 -0.89 -2.78
CA ARG A 39 13.62 0.54 -3.09
C ARG A 39 13.08 0.86 -4.49
N PRO A 40 13.37 0.10 -5.58
CA PRO A 40 12.82 0.38 -6.90
C PRO A 40 11.28 0.33 -6.95
N LEU A 41 10.67 -0.70 -6.35
CA LEU A 41 9.22 -0.79 -6.30
C LEU A 41 8.62 0.35 -5.48
N LEU A 42 9.22 0.63 -4.32
CA LEU A 42 8.72 1.68 -3.45
C LEU A 42 8.86 3.08 -4.07
N ASN A 43 9.95 3.35 -4.78
CA ASN A 43 10.13 4.60 -5.52
C ASN A 43 9.03 4.79 -6.57
N THR A 44 8.54 3.71 -7.19
CA THR A 44 7.38 3.76 -8.09
C THR A 44 6.13 4.25 -7.35
N PHE A 45 5.88 3.70 -6.15
CA PHE A 45 4.73 4.10 -5.34
C PHE A 45 4.85 5.56 -4.89
N ILE A 46 6.05 5.98 -4.46
CA ILE A 46 6.33 7.34 -4.00
C ILE A 46 6.15 8.35 -5.14
N ALA A 47 6.65 8.03 -6.33
CA ALA A 47 6.53 8.91 -7.50
C ALA A 47 5.07 9.19 -7.86
N GLU A 48 4.17 8.23 -7.66
CA GLU A 48 2.76 8.36 -8.01
C GLU A 48 1.89 8.92 -6.89
N LEU A 49 2.11 8.48 -5.64
CA LEU A 49 1.21 8.77 -4.51
C LEU A 49 1.78 9.78 -3.51
N GLY A 50 3.09 10.04 -3.57
CA GLY A 50 3.83 10.74 -2.53
C GLY A 50 4.11 9.87 -1.31
N TRP A 51 5.28 10.04 -0.71
CA TRP A 51 5.71 9.25 0.45
C TRP A 51 4.83 9.48 1.69
N GLN A 52 4.31 10.70 1.87
CA GLN A 52 3.45 11.02 3.03
C GLN A 52 2.15 10.21 3.00
N SER A 53 1.55 10.04 1.83
CA SER A 53 0.31 9.26 1.66
C SER A 53 0.52 7.78 1.97
N LEU A 54 1.69 7.25 1.60
CA LEU A 54 2.09 5.87 1.80
C LEU A 54 2.37 5.53 3.26
N LEU A 55 2.75 6.51 4.10
CA LEU A 55 2.92 6.28 5.53
C LEU A 55 1.57 6.07 6.23
N ASN A 56 1.43 4.96 6.93
CA ASN A 56 0.28 4.72 7.79
C ASN A 56 0.48 5.38 9.16
N THR A 57 0.39 6.71 9.21
CA THR A 57 0.55 7.51 10.45
C THR A 57 -0.49 7.19 11.53
N ARG A 58 -1.61 6.55 11.15
CA ARG A 58 -2.66 6.08 12.08
C ARG A 58 -2.41 4.66 12.60
N GLY A 59 -1.47 3.93 12.00
CA GLY A 59 -1.17 2.54 12.31
C GLY A 59 -0.38 2.37 13.61
N THR A 60 -0.43 1.16 14.17
CA THR A 60 0.30 0.83 15.39
C THR A 60 1.82 0.85 15.20
N THR A 61 2.32 0.48 14.02
CA THR A 61 3.76 0.56 13.69
C THR A 61 4.28 1.98 13.82
N TRP A 62 3.58 2.95 13.22
CA TRP A 62 3.93 4.37 13.34
C TRP A 62 3.93 4.87 14.79
N ARG A 63 2.89 4.50 15.55
CA ARG A 63 2.77 4.89 16.98
C ARG A 63 3.85 4.27 17.87
N LYS A 64 4.49 3.18 17.43
CA LYS A 64 5.58 2.51 18.15
C LYS A 64 6.96 3.06 17.80
N LEU A 65 7.10 3.79 16.69
CA LEU A 65 8.34 4.51 16.39
C LEU A 65 8.63 5.49 17.52
N ASP A 66 9.90 5.61 17.86
CA ASP A 66 10.34 6.66 18.76
C ASP A 66 10.28 8.02 18.05
N GLU A 67 10.56 9.08 18.81
CA GLU A 67 10.52 10.44 18.28
C GLU A 67 11.65 10.71 17.28
N ALA A 68 12.81 10.09 17.47
CA ALA A 68 13.97 10.25 16.59
C ALA A 68 13.70 9.69 15.20
N ASP A 69 13.14 8.47 15.12
CA ASP A 69 12.75 7.82 13.88
C ASP A 69 11.72 8.65 13.12
N ARG A 70 10.69 9.19 13.82
CA ARG A 70 9.66 10.01 13.17
C ARG A 70 10.23 11.32 12.64
N ASN A 71 11.07 11.99 13.42
CA ASN A 71 11.68 13.26 13.03
C ASN A 71 12.75 13.09 11.95
N GLY A 72 13.33 11.89 11.83
CA GLY A 72 14.26 11.53 10.76
C GLY A 72 13.62 11.39 9.38
N ILE A 73 12.29 11.32 9.30
CA ILE A 73 11.55 11.22 8.04
C ILE A 73 11.29 12.64 7.50
N THR A 74 12.25 13.16 6.74
CA THR A 74 12.21 14.53 6.21
C THR A 74 11.99 14.59 4.71
N ASP A 75 12.19 13.48 4.01
CA ASP A 75 12.12 13.37 2.56
C ASP A 75 11.69 11.98 2.08
N ALA A 76 11.60 11.81 0.76
CA ALA A 76 11.24 10.55 0.13
C ALA A 76 12.24 9.42 0.43
N ASP A 77 13.53 9.74 0.54
CA ASP A 77 14.59 8.75 0.71
C ASP A 77 14.61 8.18 2.13
N SER A 78 14.51 9.03 3.14
CA SER A 78 14.35 8.65 4.55
C SER A 78 13.06 7.87 4.78
N ALA A 79 11.94 8.30 4.17
CA ALA A 79 10.69 7.56 4.21
C ALA A 79 10.83 6.18 3.55
N ALA A 80 11.51 6.10 2.40
CA ALA A 80 11.71 4.85 1.67
C ALA A 80 12.57 3.86 2.46
N ALA A 81 13.65 4.32 3.09
CA ALA A 81 14.50 3.49 3.93
C ALA A 81 13.70 2.83 5.06
N LEU A 82 12.89 3.62 5.78
CA LEU A 82 12.04 3.13 6.86
C LEU A 82 10.98 2.14 6.36
N MET A 83 10.37 2.39 5.21
CA MET A 83 9.35 1.50 4.66
C MET A 83 9.92 0.15 4.19
N VAL A 84 11.18 0.13 3.72
CA VAL A 84 11.88 -1.12 3.39
C VAL A 84 12.22 -1.91 4.66
N GLU A 85 12.70 -1.22 5.70
CA GLU A 85 13.03 -1.85 6.98
C GLU A 85 11.78 -2.34 7.73
N GLN A 86 10.70 -1.55 7.71
CA GLN A 86 9.44 -1.83 8.39
C GLN A 86 8.24 -1.77 7.44
N PRO A 87 8.05 -2.75 6.52
CA PRO A 87 7.00 -2.69 5.51
C PRO A 87 5.56 -2.64 6.06
N ALA A 88 5.38 -3.03 7.32
CA ALA A 88 4.09 -2.91 8.01
C ALA A 88 3.64 -1.46 8.25
N ILE A 89 4.55 -0.47 8.10
CA ILE A 89 4.23 0.96 8.19
C ILE A 89 3.56 1.50 6.93
N ILE A 90 3.66 0.76 5.81
CA ILE A 90 3.06 1.15 4.55
C ILE A 90 1.53 1.02 4.65
N LYS A 91 0.84 2.06 4.19
CA LYS A 91 -0.61 2.12 4.12
C LYS A 91 -1.11 1.11 3.10
N ARG A 92 -2.23 0.48 3.42
CA ARG A 92 -2.72 -0.72 2.76
C ARG A 92 -4.25 -0.75 2.73
N PRO A 93 -4.87 -1.43 1.75
CA PRO A 93 -4.25 -1.97 0.53
C PRO A 93 -3.67 -0.89 -0.38
N LEU A 94 -2.74 -1.30 -1.25
CA LEU A 94 -2.36 -0.54 -2.43
C LEU A 94 -2.69 -1.41 -3.65
N LEU A 95 -3.57 -0.94 -4.53
CA LEU A 95 -3.99 -1.64 -5.73
C LEU A 95 -3.33 -0.99 -6.95
N CYS A 96 -2.65 -1.79 -7.75
CA CYS A 96 -2.00 -1.36 -8.99
C CYS A 96 -2.61 -2.15 -10.16
N ALA A 97 -3.13 -1.46 -11.15
CA ALA A 97 -3.60 -2.06 -12.40
C ALA A 97 -2.88 -1.41 -13.60
N PRO A 98 -2.51 -2.16 -14.63
CA PRO A 98 -1.85 -1.58 -15.81
C PRO A 98 -2.72 -0.51 -16.47
N GLY A 99 -2.13 0.64 -16.80
CA GLY A 99 -2.82 1.74 -17.48
C GLY A 99 -3.83 2.52 -16.63
N LYS A 100 -3.91 2.24 -15.33
CA LYS A 100 -4.78 2.95 -14.38
C LYS A 100 -3.94 3.49 -13.20
N PRO A 101 -4.39 4.59 -12.56
CA PRO A 101 -3.70 5.12 -11.39
C PRO A 101 -3.73 4.13 -10.21
N MET A 102 -2.75 4.21 -9.32
CA MET A 102 -2.71 3.42 -8.11
C MET A 102 -3.80 3.85 -7.12
N LEU A 103 -4.49 2.88 -6.54
CA LEU A 103 -5.45 3.14 -5.47
C LEU A 103 -4.89 2.78 -4.12
N LEU A 104 -4.78 3.79 -3.26
CA LEU A 104 -4.38 3.64 -1.87
C LEU A 104 -5.60 3.59 -0.93
N GLY A 105 -5.67 2.51 -0.15
CA GLY A 105 -6.78 2.17 0.73
C GLY A 105 -7.87 1.37 0.02
N PHE A 106 -8.89 0.99 0.79
CA PHE A 106 -10.07 0.30 0.27
C PHE A 106 -11.33 1.08 0.63
N SER A 107 -12.18 1.29 -0.37
CA SER A 107 -13.60 1.55 -0.22
C SER A 107 -14.32 0.98 -1.44
N GLU A 108 -15.47 0.34 -1.23
CA GLU A 108 -16.23 -0.31 -2.30
C GLU A 108 -16.53 0.67 -3.43
N SER A 109 -16.98 1.89 -3.11
CA SER A 109 -17.26 2.93 -4.11
C SER A 109 -16.06 3.30 -4.99
N ARG A 110 -14.85 3.35 -4.43
CA ARG A 110 -13.65 3.71 -5.19
C ARG A 110 -13.19 2.54 -6.07
N TYR A 111 -13.33 1.31 -5.58
CA TYR A 111 -13.01 0.11 -6.36
C TYR A 111 -14.02 -0.05 -7.50
N GLN A 112 -15.32 0.13 -7.22
CA GLN A 112 -16.36 0.13 -8.24
C GLN A 112 -16.06 1.15 -9.34
N GLN A 113 -15.86 2.43 -8.99
CA GLN A 113 -15.51 3.46 -9.97
C GLN A 113 -14.25 3.11 -10.76
N PHE A 114 -13.23 2.58 -10.08
CA PHE A 114 -11.97 2.21 -10.71
C PHE A 114 -12.10 1.12 -11.77
N PHE A 115 -13.02 0.18 -11.58
CA PHE A 115 -13.26 -0.91 -12.53
C PHE A 115 -14.40 -0.62 -13.52
N ASP A 116 -15.31 0.29 -13.21
CA ASP A 116 -16.43 0.69 -14.07
C ASP A 116 -16.05 1.75 -15.12
N GLU A 117 -15.04 2.57 -14.86
CA GLU A 117 -14.48 3.47 -15.87
C GLU A 117 -13.74 2.63 -16.94
N VAL A 118 -14.50 2.14 -17.92
CA VAL A 118 -14.07 1.51 -19.18
C VAL A 118 -14.60 2.35 -20.34
#